data_AF-A0A9E1J7W4-F1
#
_entry.id   AF-A0A9E1J7W4-F1
#
_cell.length_a   1.000
_cell.length_b   1.000
_cell.length_c   1.000
_cell.angle_alpha   90.00
_cell.angle_beta   90.00
_cell.angle_gamma   90.00
#
_symmetry.space_group_name_H-M   'P 1'
#
loop_
_entity.id
_entity.type
_entity.pdbx_description
1 polymer ?
#
loop_
_entity_poly.entity_id
_entity_poly.type
_entity_poly.pdbx_seq_one_letter_code
_entity_poly.pdbx_strand_id
1 'polypeptide(L)'
;SQSGVVTPDHAIRTKGRPLVLPPPDGDEIAVAEALATYVDDYVAYYERHKRTDTVMLDPLPKVVLVPGVGLFAADRTVRDAAIVADIAESTIAVIGAAENQGQFASIAEGDLFDIEYWSLEQAKLGPSDAPSLAGQIAVVSGGAGAIGAATAAAFAREGAAVVVLDLDGERAAAVAAEFGGLGLACDVTNAESVQNAFDATCKTFGGVDMVISNAGAAWQGKIGEVDDELLRRSFELNFFAHQLVAKTAVRIMTRQGTGGVLLFNASKQAVNPGPDFGPYGLPKAATLSLMRQYAVDYGDQGIRSNAVNADRIRSGLLTGDMVAARSKARGLTETDYMAGNLLRQEVRAEDVAQAFLDLAKSERTTGAILTVDGGNIAAALR
;
A
#
# COMPACT_ATOMS: atom_id res chain seq x y z
N SER A 1 24.19 3.45 22.22
CA SER A 1 24.71 4.72 22.75
C SER A 1 23.88 5.87 22.18
N GLN A 2 23.61 6.92 22.97
CA GLN A 2 23.00 8.17 22.49
C GLN A 2 24.02 9.33 22.52
N SER A 3 25.32 9.00 22.49
CA SER A 3 26.44 9.95 22.60
C SER A 3 26.65 10.86 21.37
N GLY A 4 25.79 10.77 20.35
CA GLY A 4 25.82 11.62 19.15
C GLY A 4 26.17 10.87 17.88
N VAL A 5 26.66 11.60 16.88
CA VAL A 5 26.85 11.13 15.50
C VAL A 5 28.30 10.75 15.17
N VAL A 6 28.49 9.96 14.11
CA VAL A 6 29.82 9.51 13.62
C VAL A 6 30.25 10.21 12.34
N THR A 7 29.30 10.72 11.55
CA THR A 7 29.53 11.38 10.25
C THR A 7 28.51 12.51 10.03
N PRO A 8 28.77 13.46 9.10
CA PRO A 8 27.79 14.47 8.72
C PRO A 8 26.48 13.87 8.15
N ASP A 9 26.59 12.87 7.28
CA ASP A 9 25.43 12.16 6.72
C ASP A 9 24.57 11.51 7.82
N HIS A 10 25.19 11.00 8.89
CA HIS A 10 24.49 10.48 10.07
C HIS A 10 23.64 11.55 10.76
N ALA A 11 24.15 12.78 10.88
CA ALA A 11 23.40 13.90 11.46
C ALA A 11 22.15 14.29 10.64
N ILE A 12 22.29 14.43 9.32
CA ILE A 12 21.17 14.90 8.48
C ILE A 12 20.14 13.81 8.16
N ARG A 13 20.53 12.54 8.13
CA ARG A 13 19.63 11.43 7.76
C ARG A 13 18.92 10.83 8.95
N THR A 14 19.60 10.69 10.09
CA THR A 14 19.05 9.94 11.24
C THR A 14 18.71 10.82 12.45
N LYS A 15 19.11 12.09 12.39
CA LYS A 15 19.17 13.05 13.52
C LYS A 15 20.33 12.75 14.48
N GLY A 16 20.45 13.58 15.51
CA GLY A 16 21.52 13.46 16.51
C GLY A 16 21.43 12.23 17.41
N ARG A 17 20.24 11.63 17.58
CA ARG A 17 19.98 10.53 18.52
C ARG A 17 18.85 9.62 18.03
N PRO A 18 18.93 8.29 18.26
CA PRO A 18 17.80 7.39 18.07
C PRO A 18 16.80 7.52 19.24
N LEU A 19 15.53 7.21 18.97
CA LEU A 19 14.54 6.92 20.00
C LEU A 19 14.80 5.51 20.54
N VAL A 20 14.93 5.37 21.86
CA VAL A 20 15.05 4.07 22.52
C VAL A 20 13.75 3.78 23.25
N LEU A 21 13.07 2.71 22.87
CA LEU A 21 11.82 2.28 23.48
C LEU A 21 12.08 1.29 24.63
N PRO A 22 11.12 1.11 25.55
CA PRO A 22 11.20 0.02 26.52
C PRO A 22 11.16 -1.35 25.81
N PRO A 23 11.66 -2.42 26.46
CA PRO A 23 11.45 -3.78 25.96
C PRO A 23 9.95 -4.08 25.83
N PRO A 24 9.54 -4.94 24.88
CA PRO A 24 8.13 -5.32 24.74
C PRO A 24 7.57 -5.98 26.00
N ASP A 25 6.30 -5.71 26.28
CA ASP A 25 5.49 -6.45 27.26
C ASP A 25 4.46 -7.30 26.50
N GLY A 26 4.79 -8.59 26.31
CA GLY A 26 4.05 -9.46 25.41
C GLY A 26 4.10 -8.95 23.96
N ASP A 27 2.94 -8.65 23.38
CA ASP A 27 2.78 -8.15 22.01
C ASP A 27 2.71 -6.60 21.93
N GLU A 28 2.89 -5.90 23.05
CA GLU A 28 2.77 -4.44 23.13
C GLU A 28 4.10 -3.77 23.46
N ILE A 29 4.28 -2.56 22.90
CA ILE A 29 5.42 -1.69 23.20
C ILE A 29 4.86 -0.30 23.50
N ALA A 30 5.23 0.27 24.65
CA ALA A 30 4.83 1.62 25.00
C ALA A 30 5.62 2.66 24.19
N VAL A 31 4.99 3.21 23.13
CA VAL A 31 5.64 4.16 22.21
C VAL A 31 5.33 5.62 22.55
N ALA A 32 4.09 5.93 22.95
CA ALA A 32 3.57 7.30 22.92
C ALA A 32 4.34 8.27 23.82
N GLU A 33 4.61 7.88 25.07
CA GLU A 33 5.34 8.72 26.04
C GLU A 33 6.82 8.94 25.64
N ALA A 34 7.47 7.88 25.17
CA ALA A 34 8.87 7.94 24.73
C ALA A 34 9.01 8.81 23.46
N LEU A 35 8.05 8.72 22.54
CA LEU A 35 7.99 9.57 21.35
C LEU A 35 7.73 11.03 21.71
N ALA A 36 6.79 11.32 22.61
CA ALA A 36 6.52 12.68 23.08
C ALA A 36 7.77 13.31 23.72
N THR A 37 8.45 12.54 24.58
CA THR A 37 9.71 12.98 25.21
C THR A 37 10.79 13.27 24.16
N TYR A 38 10.94 12.40 23.16
CA TYR A 38 11.90 12.63 22.07
C TYR A 38 11.63 13.93 21.30
N VAL A 39 10.36 14.18 20.99
CA VAL A 39 9.94 15.39 20.28
C VAL A 39 10.21 16.64 21.14
N ASP A 40 9.86 16.61 22.42
CA ASP A 40 10.12 17.72 23.36
C ASP A 40 11.63 18.00 23.48
N ASP A 41 12.45 16.95 23.57
CA ASP A 41 13.90 17.07 23.60
C ASP A 41 14.47 17.68 22.31
N TYR A 42 13.94 17.29 21.15
CA TYR A 42 14.34 17.85 19.85
C TYR A 42 13.92 19.32 19.70
N VAL A 43 12.71 19.67 20.14
CA VAL A 43 12.25 21.08 20.16
C VAL A 43 13.14 21.92 21.08
N ALA A 44 13.46 21.41 22.27
CA ALA A 44 14.35 22.09 23.19
C ALA A 44 15.77 22.22 22.62
N TYR A 45 16.27 21.20 21.91
CA TYR A 45 17.54 21.23 21.18
C TYR A 45 17.57 22.35 20.13
N TYR A 46 16.52 22.44 19.30
CA TYR A 46 16.37 23.51 18.31
C TYR A 46 16.32 24.89 18.97
N GLU A 47 15.51 25.07 20.03
CA GLU A 47 15.38 26.36 20.71
C GLU A 47 16.69 26.85 21.36
N ARG A 48 17.52 25.93 21.88
CA ARG A 48 18.84 26.27 22.43
C ARG A 48 19.84 26.75 21.37
N HIS A 49 19.69 26.33 20.11
CA HIS A 49 20.71 26.52 19.08
C HIS A 49 20.23 27.28 17.83
N LYS A 50 18.93 27.58 17.68
CA LYS A 50 18.40 28.24 16.49
C LYS A 50 19.14 29.52 16.12
N ARG A 51 19.27 29.75 14.82
CA ARG A 51 19.86 30.96 14.23
C ARG A 51 18.75 31.76 13.57
N THR A 52 19.03 32.99 13.15
CA THR A 52 18.03 33.85 12.51
C THR A 52 17.50 33.32 11.18
N ASP A 53 18.23 32.40 10.53
CA ASP A 53 17.97 31.85 9.21
C ASP A 53 17.55 30.36 9.22
N THR A 54 17.38 29.74 10.39
CA THR A 54 16.98 28.33 10.48
C THR A 54 15.49 28.16 10.78
N VAL A 55 14.85 27.20 10.12
CA VAL A 55 13.48 26.75 10.40
C VAL A 55 13.56 25.34 10.98
N MET A 56 12.79 25.04 12.02
CA MET A 56 12.79 23.73 12.66
C MET A 56 12.45 22.62 11.65
N LEU A 57 13.30 21.59 11.59
CA LEU A 57 13.05 20.38 10.81
C LEU A 57 12.00 19.50 11.51
N ASP A 58 11.48 18.50 10.79
CA ASP A 58 10.59 17.47 11.34
C ASP A 58 11.18 16.88 12.63
N PRO A 59 10.51 17.01 13.80
CA PRO A 59 11.09 16.57 15.08
C PRO A 59 10.94 15.06 15.33
N LEU A 60 10.32 14.30 14.43
CA LEU A 60 10.11 12.86 14.62
C LEU A 60 11.41 12.05 14.50
N PRO A 61 11.58 10.99 15.30
CA PRO A 61 12.76 10.13 15.21
C PRO A 61 12.80 9.39 13.88
N LYS A 62 14.00 9.25 13.31
CA LYS A 62 14.25 8.46 12.10
C LYS A 62 14.72 7.05 12.42
N VAL A 63 15.32 6.85 13.60
CA VAL A 63 15.78 5.55 14.09
C VAL A 63 15.11 5.26 15.42
N VAL A 64 14.48 4.09 15.52
CA VAL A 64 13.85 3.57 16.74
C VAL A 64 14.52 2.25 17.10
N LEU A 65 15.01 2.15 18.33
CA LEU A 65 15.64 0.94 18.87
C LEU A 65 14.71 0.33 19.91
N VAL A 66 14.40 -0.95 19.74
CA VAL A 66 13.57 -1.73 20.65
C VAL A 66 14.40 -2.88 21.21
N PRO A 67 14.75 -2.85 22.53
CA PRO A 67 15.49 -3.93 23.17
C PRO A 67 14.82 -5.29 22.97
N GLY A 68 15.60 -6.29 22.56
CA GLY A 68 15.11 -7.65 22.31
C GLY A 68 14.39 -7.86 20.97
N VAL A 69 14.12 -6.78 20.21
CA VAL A 69 13.47 -6.86 18.90
C VAL A 69 14.41 -6.42 17.79
N GLY A 70 14.94 -5.19 17.85
CA GLY A 70 15.86 -4.69 16.85
C GLY A 70 15.73 -3.20 16.55
N LEU A 71 16.13 -2.84 15.34
CA LEU A 71 16.18 -1.48 14.80
C LEU A 71 15.05 -1.28 13.80
N PHE A 72 14.36 -0.15 13.90
CA PHE A 72 13.37 0.30 12.93
C PHE A 72 13.79 1.66 12.39
N ALA A 73 13.85 1.79 11.08
CA ALA A 73 14.13 3.03 10.38
C ALA A 73 12.85 3.57 9.75
N ALA A 74 12.65 4.87 9.84
CA ALA A 74 11.47 5.54 9.31
C ALA A 74 11.88 6.79 8.51
N ASP A 75 11.31 6.93 7.33
CA ASP A 75 11.35 8.17 6.58
C ASP A 75 10.18 8.23 5.57
N ARG A 76 10.13 9.30 4.77
CA ARG A 76 9.04 9.59 3.83
C ARG A 76 8.90 8.55 2.72
N THR A 77 10.00 7.91 2.35
CA THR A 77 10.05 6.90 1.29
C THR A 77 10.76 5.63 1.78
N VAL A 78 10.43 4.49 1.18
CA VAL A 78 11.11 3.21 1.44
C VAL A 78 12.62 3.33 1.23
N ARG A 79 13.04 4.07 0.20
CA ARG A 79 14.46 4.27 -0.12
C ARG A 79 15.16 5.07 0.98
N ASP A 80 14.57 6.16 1.44
CA ASP A 80 15.17 6.99 2.48
C ASP A 80 15.22 6.24 3.82
N ALA A 81 14.17 5.50 4.17
CA ALA A 81 14.17 4.62 5.35
C ALA A 81 15.27 3.56 5.28
N ALA A 82 15.54 2.98 4.10
CA ALA A 82 16.64 2.03 3.91
C ALA A 82 18.03 2.69 4.08
N ILE A 83 18.21 3.93 3.61
CA ILE A 83 19.44 4.69 3.84
C ILE A 83 19.62 4.97 5.34
N VAL A 84 18.55 5.35 6.03
CA VAL A 84 18.56 5.56 7.49
C VAL A 84 18.96 4.28 8.22
N ALA A 85 18.42 3.13 7.83
CA ALA A 85 18.78 1.83 8.41
C ALA A 85 20.26 1.51 8.21
N ASP A 86 20.79 1.63 6.99
CA ASP A 86 22.19 1.36 6.65
C ASP A 86 23.17 2.24 7.46
N ILE A 87 22.85 3.54 7.57
CA ILE A 87 23.63 4.48 8.39
C ILE A 87 23.57 4.09 9.86
N ALA A 88 22.40 3.69 10.37
CA ALA A 88 22.23 3.36 11.77
C ALA A 88 22.95 2.04 12.13
N GLU A 89 22.90 1.02 11.28
CA GLU A 89 23.65 -0.23 11.44
C GLU A 89 25.16 0.02 11.42
N SER A 90 25.63 0.80 10.44
CA SER A 90 27.04 1.20 10.34
C SER A 90 27.49 1.98 11.58
N THR A 91 26.65 2.88 12.08
CA THR A 91 26.90 3.64 13.31
C THR A 91 27.02 2.73 14.52
N ILE A 92 26.11 1.75 14.67
CA ILE A 92 26.17 0.78 15.77
C ILE A 92 27.50 0.02 15.75
N ALA A 93 27.95 -0.43 14.57
CA ALA A 93 29.22 -1.13 14.43
C ALA A 93 30.42 -0.23 14.79
N VAL A 94 30.45 1.01 14.31
CA VAL A 94 31.54 1.96 14.58
C VAL A 94 31.61 2.32 16.06
N ILE A 95 30.47 2.70 16.66
CA ILE A 95 30.43 3.04 18.09
C ILE A 95 30.80 1.82 18.93
N GLY A 96 30.27 0.64 18.60
CA GLY A 96 30.63 -0.60 19.31
C GLY A 96 32.13 -0.89 19.25
N ALA A 97 32.76 -0.71 18.09
CA ALA A 97 34.21 -0.89 17.94
C ALA A 97 35.02 0.16 18.71
N ALA A 98 34.56 1.42 18.76
CA ALA A 98 35.18 2.49 19.52
C ALA A 98 35.07 2.25 21.04
N GLU A 99 33.89 1.87 21.53
CA GLU A 99 33.63 1.54 22.94
C GLU A 99 34.42 0.30 23.42
N ASN A 100 34.79 -0.59 22.50
CA ASN A 100 35.70 -1.71 22.82
C ASN A 100 37.16 -1.26 23.02
N GLN A 101 37.55 -0.08 22.53
CA GLN A 101 38.91 0.46 22.65
C GLN A 101 39.02 1.59 23.68
N GLY A 102 37.93 2.30 23.94
CA GLY A 102 37.87 3.45 24.82
C GLY A 102 36.42 3.89 25.03
N GLN A 103 36.17 5.20 25.10
CA GLN A 103 34.82 5.76 25.20
C GLN A 103 34.53 6.56 23.93
N PHE A 104 33.42 6.30 23.26
CA PHE A 104 33.03 7.08 22.08
C PHE A 104 32.55 8.47 22.51
N ALA A 105 33.07 9.50 21.84
CA ALA A 105 32.65 10.89 22.00
C ALA A 105 32.36 11.51 20.63
N SER A 106 31.20 12.14 20.49
CA SER A 106 30.84 12.92 19.31
C SER A 106 31.24 14.40 19.48
N ILE A 107 31.03 15.18 18.42
CA ILE A 107 31.17 16.64 18.43
C ILE A 107 30.20 17.30 19.42
N ALA A 108 30.42 18.57 19.74
CA ALA A 108 29.53 19.31 20.63
C ALA A 108 28.14 19.49 20.00
N GLU A 109 27.10 19.64 20.84
CA GLU A 109 25.71 19.80 20.40
C GLU A 109 25.51 21.00 19.45
N GLY A 110 26.27 22.09 19.65
CA GLY A 110 26.28 23.25 18.76
C GLY A 110 26.88 22.96 17.38
N ASP A 111 27.98 22.22 17.30
CA ASP A 111 28.59 21.82 16.02
C ASP A 111 27.68 20.85 15.27
N LEU A 112 27.03 19.93 16.00
CA LEU A 112 26.03 19.04 15.44
C LEU A 112 24.85 19.81 14.84
N PHE A 113 24.38 20.85 15.54
CA PHE A 113 23.33 21.73 15.03
C PHE A 113 23.76 22.45 13.76
N ASP A 114 24.97 22.99 13.75
CA ASP A 114 25.50 23.67 12.59
C ASP A 114 25.58 22.72 11.39
N ILE A 115 25.91 21.43 11.57
CA ILE A 115 25.87 20.41 10.50
C ILE A 115 24.44 20.06 10.09
N GLU A 116 23.56 19.75 11.04
CA GLU A 116 22.18 19.31 10.76
C GLU A 116 21.39 20.40 10.01
N TYR A 117 21.61 21.67 10.33
CA TYR A 117 20.91 22.79 9.72
C TYR A 117 21.70 23.48 8.59
N TRP A 118 22.88 22.98 8.23
CA TRP A 118 23.64 23.56 7.13
C TRP A 118 22.93 23.35 5.79
N SER A 119 22.64 24.45 5.09
CA SER A 119 21.88 24.43 3.83
C SER A 119 22.52 23.53 2.75
N LEU A 120 23.86 23.45 2.68
CA LEU A 120 24.55 22.59 1.71
C LEU A 120 24.45 21.09 2.05
N GLU A 121 24.36 20.75 3.35
CA GLU A 121 24.12 19.37 3.79
C GLU A 121 22.66 18.98 3.58
N GLN A 122 21.73 19.87 3.94
CA GLN A 122 20.29 19.67 3.69
C GLN A 122 19.97 19.55 2.20
N ALA A 123 20.70 20.25 1.32
CA ALA A 123 20.55 20.10 -0.13
C ALA A 123 20.80 18.67 -0.65
N LYS A 124 21.54 17.83 0.09
CA LYS A 124 21.75 16.41 -0.26
C LYS A 124 20.48 15.56 -0.10
N LEU A 125 19.50 16.01 0.68
CA LEU A 125 18.25 15.29 0.94
C LEU A 125 17.21 15.47 -0.18
N GLY A 126 17.42 16.45 -1.08
CA GLY A 126 16.51 16.73 -2.17
C GLY A 126 15.27 17.55 -1.74
N PRO A 127 14.27 17.70 -2.63
CA PRO A 127 13.11 18.54 -2.38
C PRO A 127 12.24 18.03 -1.21
N SER A 128 11.62 18.97 -0.50
CA SER A 128 10.85 18.68 0.71
C SER A 128 9.39 18.27 0.49
N ASP A 129 8.86 18.41 -0.72
CA ASP A 129 7.45 18.13 -1.00
C ASP A 129 7.22 16.61 -1.03
N ALA A 130 6.46 16.13 -0.04
CA ALA A 130 6.10 14.73 0.05
C ALA A 130 4.98 14.41 -0.95
N PRO A 131 5.10 13.32 -1.73
CA PRO A 131 3.99 12.78 -2.52
C PRO A 131 2.74 12.52 -1.67
N SER A 132 1.57 12.46 -2.29
CA SER A 132 0.29 12.45 -1.55
C SER A 132 0.04 11.19 -0.71
N LEU A 133 0.72 10.09 -1.03
CA LEU A 133 0.66 8.82 -0.28
C LEU A 133 2.00 8.49 0.40
N ALA A 134 2.88 9.47 0.61
CA ALA A 134 4.12 9.27 1.36
C ALA A 134 3.83 8.71 2.76
N GLY A 135 4.60 7.69 3.16
CA GLY A 135 4.39 6.99 4.43
C GLY A 135 3.16 6.08 4.49
N GLN A 136 2.41 5.90 3.39
CA GLN A 136 1.28 4.97 3.31
C GLN A 136 1.71 3.63 2.72
N ILE A 137 1.08 2.54 3.16
CA ILE A 137 1.38 1.17 2.73
C ILE A 137 0.18 0.60 1.98
N ALA A 138 0.38 0.24 0.70
CA ALA A 138 -0.65 -0.25 -0.19
C ALA A 138 -0.38 -1.70 -0.61
N VAL A 139 -1.32 -2.60 -0.34
CA VAL A 139 -1.27 -4.01 -0.73
C VAL A 139 -2.21 -4.27 -1.91
N VAL A 140 -1.68 -4.79 -3.02
CA VAL A 140 -2.43 -5.06 -4.25
C VAL A 140 -2.44 -6.56 -4.55
N SER A 141 -3.61 -7.19 -4.47
CA SER A 141 -3.79 -8.61 -4.85
C SER A 141 -4.07 -8.80 -6.34
N GLY A 142 -3.65 -9.92 -6.92
CA GLY A 142 -3.64 -10.09 -8.38
C GLY A 142 -2.77 -9.03 -9.05
N GLY A 143 -1.72 -8.60 -8.34
CA GLY A 143 -0.90 -7.44 -8.66
C GLY A 143 -0.01 -7.64 -9.89
N ALA A 144 0.19 -8.88 -10.35
CA ALA A 144 0.92 -9.16 -11.59
C ALA A 144 0.02 -9.11 -12.84
N GLY A 145 -1.31 -9.02 -12.66
CA GLY A 145 -2.27 -8.81 -13.75
C GLY A 145 -2.31 -7.36 -14.24
N ALA A 146 -2.87 -7.12 -15.43
CA ALA A 146 -2.86 -5.80 -16.08
C ALA A 146 -3.37 -4.65 -15.19
N ILE A 147 -4.55 -4.81 -14.57
CA ILE A 147 -5.12 -3.79 -13.66
C ILE A 147 -4.30 -3.69 -12.37
N GLY A 148 -3.88 -4.82 -11.82
CA GLY A 148 -3.10 -4.87 -10.59
C GLY A 148 -1.77 -4.14 -10.72
N ALA A 149 -1.01 -4.41 -11.79
CA ALA A 149 0.28 -3.81 -12.06
C ALA A 149 0.16 -2.30 -12.32
N ALA A 150 -0.83 -1.88 -13.11
CA ALA A 150 -1.12 -0.46 -13.34
C ALA A 150 -1.49 0.26 -12.02
N THR A 151 -2.26 -0.40 -11.15
CA THR A 151 -2.65 0.14 -9.83
C THR A 151 -1.45 0.24 -8.90
N ALA A 152 -0.62 -0.80 -8.83
CA ALA A 152 0.60 -0.80 -8.04
C ALA A 152 1.55 0.34 -8.46
N ALA A 153 1.77 0.50 -9.77
CA ALA A 153 2.59 1.58 -10.31
C ALA A 153 1.99 2.98 -10.04
N ALA A 154 0.66 3.13 -10.07
CA ALA A 154 -0.01 4.38 -9.77
C ALA A 154 0.17 4.80 -8.30
N PHE A 155 0.02 3.88 -7.37
CA PHE A 155 0.20 4.14 -5.93
C PHE A 155 1.67 4.41 -5.59
N ALA A 156 2.60 3.66 -6.20
CA ALA A 156 4.04 3.89 -6.00
C ALA A 156 4.48 5.27 -6.51
N ARG A 157 3.92 5.75 -7.63
CA ARG A 157 4.18 7.10 -8.15
C ARG A 157 3.74 8.21 -7.19
N GLU A 158 2.73 7.94 -6.37
CA GLU A 158 2.24 8.83 -5.32
C GLU A 158 2.96 8.63 -3.99
N GLY A 159 4.04 7.84 -3.95
CA GLY A 159 4.94 7.69 -2.81
C GLY A 159 4.57 6.60 -1.80
N ALA A 160 3.55 5.78 -2.08
CA ALA A 160 3.21 4.66 -1.21
C ALA A 160 4.29 3.56 -1.23
N ALA A 161 4.49 2.89 -0.10
CA ALA A 161 5.18 1.60 -0.05
C ALA A 161 4.22 0.53 -0.59
N VAL A 162 4.54 -0.07 -1.73
CA VAL A 162 3.63 -0.97 -2.44
C VAL A 162 4.04 -2.43 -2.29
N VAL A 163 3.07 -3.26 -1.92
CA VAL A 163 3.18 -4.73 -1.90
C VAL A 163 2.34 -5.32 -3.03
N VAL A 164 2.98 -6.11 -3.87
CA VAL A 164 2.36 -6.82 -5.00
C VAL A 164 2.17 -8.28 -4.59
N LEU A 165 0.92 -8.72 -4.49
CA LEU A 165 0.56 -10.09 -4.19
C LEU A 165 -0.01 -10.77 -5.43
N ASP A 166 0.56 -11.91 -5.81
CA ASP A 166 0.03 -12.73 -6.90
C ASP A 166 0.33 -14.21 -6.65
N LEU A 167 -0.39 -15.11 -7.31
CA LEU A 167 -0.09 -16.54 -7.23
C LEU A 167 1.29 -16.84 -7.82
N ASP A 168 1.67 -16.10 -8.87
CA ASP A 168 2.99 -16.13 -9.48
C ASP A 168 3.93 -15.14 -8.77
N GLY A 169 4.73 -15.65 -7.83
CA GLY A 169 5.65 -14.84 -7.04
C GLY A 169 6.77 -14.19 -7.85
N GLU A 170 7.24 -14.82 -8.92
CA GLU A 170 8.30 -14.26 -9.77
C GLU A 170 7.78 -13.03 -10.53
N ARG A 171 6.57 -13.13 -11.09
CA ARG A 171 5.93 -11.98 -11.73
C ARG A 171 5.57 -10.87 -10.74
N ALA A 172 5.11 -11.23 -9.53
CA ALA A 172 4.86 -10.25 -8.48
C ALA A 172 6.14 -9.47 -8.11
N ALA A 173 7.27 -10.18 -7.94
CA ALA A 173 8.57 -9.58 -7.67
C ALA A 173 9.06 -8.70 -8.83
N ALA A 174 8.89 -9.16 -10.08
CA ALA A 174 9.27 -8.38 -11.26
C ALA A 174 8.51 -7.04 -11.33
N VAL A 175 7.18 -7.05 -11.13
CA VAL A 175 6.37 -5.82 -11.11
C VAL A 175 6.80 -4.91 -9.97
N ALA A 176 6.97 -5.46 -8.75
CA ALA A 176 7.36 -4.68 -7.59
C ALA A 176 8.74 -4.01 -7.76
N ALA A 177 9.68 -4.68 -8.41
CA ALA A 177 11.03 -4.18 -8.64
C ALA A 177 11.08 -2.89 -9.48
N GLU A 178 10.10 -2.66 -10.37
CA GLU A 178 10.04 -1.46 -11.22
C GLU A 178 9.97 -0.15 -10.41
N PHE A 179 9.46 -0.23 -9.19
CA PHE A 179 9.27 0.92 -8.29
C PHE A 179 9.82 0.70 -6.88
N GLY A 180 10.63 -0.35 -6.67
CA GLY A 180 11.23 -0.65 -5.37
C GLY A 180 10.23 -1.11 -4.29
N GLY A 181 9.15 -1.78 -4.70
CA GLY A 181 8.18 -2.39 -3.79
C GLY A 181 8.55 -3.82 -3.37
N LEU A 182 7.62 -4.48 -2.67
CA LEU A 182 7.74 -5.88 -2.25
C LEU A 182 6.80 -6.78 -3.06
N GLY A 183 7.34 -7.74 -3.81
CA GLY A 183 6.53 -8.74 -4.51
C GLY A 183 6.54 -10.09 -3.80
N LEU A 184 5.37 -10.68 -3.58
CA LEU A 184 5.22 -11.94 -2.83
C LEU A 184 4.27 -12.91 -3.56
N ALA A 185 4.63 -14.19 -3.52
CA ALA A 185 3.71 -15.27 -3.84
C ALA A 185 2.59 -15.34 -2.78
N CYS A 186 1.34 -15.28 -3.21
CA CYS A 186 0.18 -15.33 -2.33
C CYS A 186 -1.02 -15.96 -3.03
N ASP A 187 -1.45 -17.12 -2.54
CA ASP A 187 -2.75 -17.68 -2.89
C ASP A 187 -3.81 -17.04 -1.99
N VAL A 188 -4.58 -16.12 -2.56
CA VAL A 188 -5.63 -15.39 -1.84
C VAL A 188 -6.81 -16.27 -1.39
N THR A 189 -6.89 -17.52 -1.85
CA THR A 189 -7.87 -18.50 -1.37
C THR A 189 -7.37 -19.29 -0.14
N ASN A 190 -6.09 -19.15 0.21
CA ASN A 190 -5.46 -19.83 1.33
C ASN A 190 -5.21 -18.86 2.49
N ALA A 191 -5.82 -19.13 3.65
CA ALA A 191 -5.72 -18.27 4.84
C ALA A 191 -4.30 -18.10 5.38
N GLU A 192 -3.49 -19.16 5.35
CA GLU A 192 -2.10 -19.11 5.81
C GLU A 192 -1.23 -18.31 4.84
N SER A 193 -1.44 -18.47 3.53
CA SER A 193 -0.73 -17.71 2.51
C SER A 193 -1.01 -16.20 2.63
N VAL A 194 -2.28 -15.82 2.81
CA VAL A 194 -2.66 -14.41 3.04
C VAL A 194 -2.05 -13.90 4.35
N GLN A 195 -2.12 -14.66 5.44
CA GLN A 195 -1.53 -14.28 6.71
C GLN A 195 -0.02 -14.02 6.58
N ASN A 196 0.72 -14.96 5.99
CA ASN A 196 2.16 -14.86 5.82
C ASN A 196 2.55 -13.65 4.96
N ALA A 197 1.78 -13.33 3.91
CA ALA A 197 2.02 -12.17 3.05
C ALA A 197 1.82 -10.84 3.80
N PHE A 198 0.76 -10.75 4.61
CA PHE A 198 0.50 -9.55 5.42
C PHE A 198 1.49 -9.41 6.59
N ASP A 199 1.95 -10.52 7.18
CA ASP A 199 2.99 -10.49 8.21
C ASP A 199 4.34 -10.05 7.62
N ALA A 200 4.69 -10.51 6.42
CA ALA A 200 5.86 -10.02 5.70
C ALA A 200 5.73 -8.52 5.41
N THR A 201 4.56 -8.07 4.98
CA THR A 201 4.26 -6.64 4.75
C THR A 201 4.50 -5.81 6.02
N CYS A 202 3.94 -6.24 7.16
CA CYS A 202 4.12 -5.53 8.43
C CYS A 202 5.59 -5.55 8.91
N LYS A 203 6.30 -6.66 8.71
CA LYS A 203 7.73 -6.75 9.05
C LYS A 203 8.59 -5.81 8.20
N THR A 204 8.25 -5.63 6.92
CA THR A 204 9.04 -4.80 6.00
C THR A 204 8.70 -3.32 6.11
N PHE A 205 7.41 -2.97 6.21
CA PHE A 205 6.94 -1.58 6.11
C PHE A 205 6.26 -1.05 7.37
N GLY A 206 5.99 -1.89 8.36
CA GLY A 206 5.44 -1.48 9.65
C GLY A 206 3.91 -1.58 9.77
N GLY A 207 3.18 -1.85 8.67
CA GLY A 207 1.72 -1.89 8.71
C GLY A 207 1.04 -2.09 7.36
N VAL A 208 -0.26 -1.80 7.30
CA VAL A 208 -1.09 -1.74 6.09
C VAL A 208 -2.13 -0.63 6.22
N ASP A 209 -2.17 0.30 5.26
CA ASP A 209 -3.11 1.43 5.26
C ASP A 209 -4.16 1.30 4.15
N MET A 210 -3.79 0.65 3.04
CA MET A 210 -4.64 0.53 1.86
C MET A 210 -4.58 -0.89 1.30
N VAL A 211 -5.74 -1.45 0.96
CA VAL A 211 -5.81 -2.77 0.31
C VAL A 211 -6.65 -2.71 -0.95
N ILE A 212 -6.01 -3.03 -2.07
CA ILE A 212 -6.66 -3.20 -3.37
C ILE A 212 -6.90 -4.70 -3.56
N SER A 213 -8.14 -5.10 -3.26
CA SER A 213 -8.64 -6.46 -3.41
C SER A 213 -9.07 -6.69 -4.87
N ASN A 214 -8.10 -7.05 -5.72
CA ASN A 214 -8.22 -7.06 -7.18
C ASN A 214 -8.18 -8.47 -7.82
N ALA A 215 -7.59 -9.47 -7.15
CA ALA A 215 -7.53 -10.84 -7.67
C ALA A 215 -8.90 -11.38 -8.12
N GLY A 216 -8.94 -12.15 -9.21
CA GLY A 216 -10.18 -12.72 -9.74
C GLY A 216 -9.98 -13.49 -11.05
N ALA A 217 -10.93 -14.35 -11.39
CA ALA A 217 -10.98 -15.09 -12.65
C ALA A 217 -12.43 -15.20 -13.17
N ALA A 218 -12.61 -15.20 -14.50
CA ALA A 218 -13.93 -15.18 -15.13
C ALA A 218 -14.34 -16.58 -15.64
N TRP A 219 -14.93 -17.38 -14.75
CA TRP A 219 -15.60 -18.62 -15.18
C TRP A 219 -16.89 -18.32 -15.95
N GLN A 220 -17.13 -19.10 -17.00
CA GLN A 220 -18.26 -18.93 -17.91
C GLN A 220 -19.15 -20.18 -17.91
N GLY A 221 -20.45 -19.96 -18.14
CA GLY A 221 -21.45 -20.99 -18.28
C GLY A 221 -22.85 -20.45 -18.02
N LYS A 222 -23.84 -21.06 -18.67
CA LYS A 222 -25.25 -20.78 -18.41
C LYS A 222 -25.60 -21.27 -17.01
N ILE A 223 -26.12 -20.39 -16.17
CA ILE A 223 -26.14 -20.61 -14.72
C ILE A 223 -26.85 -21.90 -14.27
N GLY A 224 -27.92 -22.31 -14.95
CA GLY A 224 -28.65 -23.54 -14.61
C GLY A 224 -28.00 -24.84 -15.12
N GLU A 225 -26.91 -24.75 -15.87
CA GLU A 225 -26.18 -25.87 -16.49
C GLU A 225 -24.74 -25.96 -15.95
N VAL A 226 -24.33 -25.01 -15.11
CA VAL A 226 -23.01 -24.97 -14.49
C VAL A 226 -22.93 -26.01 -13.39
N ASP A 227 -21.83 -26.76 -13.39
CA ASP A 227 -21.52 -27.69 -12.32
C ASP A 227 -21.27 -26.98 -10.98
N ASP A 228 -21.72 -27.61 -9.89
CA ASP A 228 -21.63 -27.06 -8.53
C ASP A 228 -20.17 -26.81 -8.12
N GLU A 229 -19.23 -27.67 -8.54
CA GLU A 229 -17.82 -27.50 -8.22
C GLU A 229 -17.25 -26.24 -8.87
N LEU A 230 -17.59 -26.00 -10.14
CA LEU A 230 -17.16 -24.80 -10.87
C LEU A 230 -17.74 -23.53 -10.23
N LEU A 231 -19.02 -23.56 -9.85
CA LEU A 231 -19.64 -22.42 -9.18
C LEU A 231 -18.97 -22.13 -7.82
N ARG A 232 -18.72 -23.17 -7.01
CA ARG A 232 -18.03 -23.03 -5.72
C ARG A 232 -16.63 -22.46 -5.89
N ARG A 233 -15.84 -23.01 -6.83
CA ARG A 233 -14.49 -22.50 -7.13
C ARG A 233 -14.50 -21.02 -7.54
N SER A 234 -15.53 -20.60 -8.29
CA SER A 234 -15.69 -19.18 -8.61
C SER A 234 -16.00 -18.32 -7.40
N PHE A 235 -16.82 -18.80 -6.46
CA PHE A 235 -17.06 -18.12 -5.19
C PHE A 235 -15.82 -18.08 -4.29
N GLU A 236 -15.03 -19.15 -4.26
CA GLU A 236 -13.77 -19.17 -3.51
C GLU A 236 -12.85 -18.02 -3.94
N LEU A 237 -12.62 -17.85 -5.25
CA LEU A 237 -11.73 -16.80 -5.75
C LEU A 237 -12.38 -15.41 -5.83
N ASN A 238 -13.61 -15.30 -6.33
CA ASN A 238 -14.22 -13.99 -6.61
C ASN A 238 -15.06 -13.43 -5.46
N PHE A 239 -15.16 -14.12 -4.32
CA PHE A 239 -15.84 -13.65 -3.12
C PHE A 239 -15.06 -13.98 -1.83
N PHE A 240 -14.85 -15.26 -1.50
CA PHE A 240 -14.25 -15.63 -0.21
C PHE A 240 -12.80 -15.16 -0.08
N ALA A 241 -12.02 -15.17 -1.16
CA ALA A 241 -10.68 -14.57 -1.17
C ALA A 241 -10.69 -13.07 -0.84
N HIS A 242 -11.64 -12.30 -1.40
CA HIS A 242 -11.78 -10.88 -1.07
C HIS A 242 -12.16 -10.68 0.40
N GLN A 243 -13.03 -11.53 0.94
CA GLN A 243 -13.38 -11.53 2.36
C GLN A 243 -12.18 -11.85 3.25
N LEU A 244 -11.39 -12.85 2.89
CA LEU A 244 -10.19 -13.26 3.63
C LEU A 244 -9.16 -12.14 3.67
N VAL A 245 -8.86 -11.54 2.51
CA VAL A 245 -7.94 -10.40 2.39
C VAL A 245 -8.43 -9.20 3.21
N ALA A 246 -9.71 -8.83 3.08
CA ALA A 246 -10.30 -7.71 3.81
C ALA A 246 -10.26 -7.93 5.34
N LYS A 247 -10.64 -9.12 5.83
CA LYS A 247 -10.61 -9.44 7.26
C LYS A 247 -9.20 -9.34 7.84
N THR A 248 -8.20 -9.85 7.10
CA THR A 248 -6.79 -9.78 7.54
C THR A 248 -6.31 -8.33 7.63
N ALA A 249 -6.63 -7.53 6.60
CA ALA A 249 -6.28 -6.11 6.57
C ALA A 249 -6.92 -5.32 7.71
N VAL A 250 -8.24 -5.48 7.93
CA VAL A 250 -8.97 -4.78 8.99
C VAL A 250 -8.39 -5.09 10.37
N ARG A 251 -8.03 -6.35 10.65
CA ARG A 251 -7.40 -6.69 11.93
C ARG A 251 -6.11 -5.90 12.16
N ILE A 252 -5.32 -5.65 11.12
CA ILE A 252 -4.09 -4.85 11.18
C ILE A 252 -4.44 -3.37 11.36
N MET A 253 -5.32 -2.82 10.53
CA MET A 253 -5.76 -1.42 10.59
C MET A 253 -6.37 -1.05 11.95
N THR A 254 -7.22 -1.92 12.52
CA THR A 254 -7.78 -1.73 13.86
C THR A 254 -6.70 -1.73 14.94
N ARG A 255 -5.67 -2.59 14.84
CA ARG A 255 -4.55 -2.59 15.79
C ARG A 255 -3.68 -1.34 15.66
N GLN A 256 -3.46 -0.85 14.43
CA GLN A 256 -2.73 0.38 14.18
C GLN A 256 -3.46 1.62 14.72
N GLY A 257 -4.80 1.64 14.64
CA GLY A 257 -5.60 2.77 15.05
C GLY A 257 -5.43 4.02 14.17
N THR A 258 -4.88 3.85 12.96
CA THR A 258 -4.65 4.94 11.99
C THR A 258 -5.74 5.05 10.92
N GLY A 259 -6.77 4.21 11.00
CA GLY A 259 -7.79 4.07 9.96
C GLY A 259 -7.29 3.22 8.79
N GLY A 260 -7.89 3.41 7.61
CA GLY A 260 -7.45 2.75 6.38
C GLY A 260 -8.50 2.73 5.28
N VAL A 261 -8.20 2.06 4.17
CA VAL A 261 -9.17 1.89 3.08
C VAL A 261 -9.09 0.52 2.42
N LEU A 262 -10.24 -0.12 2.27
CA LEU A 262 -10.46 -1.30 1.47
C LEU A 262 -11.03 -0.89 0.11
N LEU A 263 -10.41 -1.36 -0.96
CA LEU A 263 -10.79 -1.07 -2.33
C LEU A 263 -11.01 -2.37 -3.09
N PHE A 264 -12.23 -2.60 -3.54
CA PHE A 264 -12.60 -3.85 -4.22
C PHE A 264 -12.68 -3.66 -5.74
N ASN A 265 -12.06 -4.56 -6.51
CA ASN A 265 -12.30 -4.64 -7.94
C ASN A 265 -13.61 -5.40 -8.18
N ALA A 266 -14.67 -4.62 -8.42
CA ALA A 266 -15.97 -5.14 -8.78
C ALA A 266 -15.99 -5.51 -10.27
N SER A 267 -17.19 -5.56 -10.86
CA SER A 267 -17.33 -5.80 -12.29
C SER A 267 -18.70 -5.35 -12.74
N LYS A 268 -18.79 -4.95 -14.01
CA LYS A 268 -20.07 -4.77 -14.70
C LYS A 268 -21.02 -5.94 -14.45
N GLN A 269 -20.50 -7.17 -14.40
CA GLN A 269 -21.30 -8.39 -14.25
C GLN A 269 -22.06 -8.46 -12.92
N ALA A 270 -21.63 -7.69 -11.91
CA ALA A 270 -22.32 -7.55 -10.63
C ALA A 270 -23.59 -6.69 -10.72
N VAL A 271 -23.67 -5.79 -11.72
CA VAL A 271 -24.75 -4.81 -11.89
C VAL A 271 -25.63 -5.18 -13.08
N ASN A 272 -25.01 -5.61 -14.17
CA ASN A 272 -25.64 -5.93 -15.44
C ASN A 272 -25.11 -7.27 -15.97
N PRO A 273 -25.72 -8.39 -15.55
CA PRO A 273 -25.25 -9.72 -15.92
C PRO A 273 -25.39 -9.96 -17.42
N GLY A 274 -24.32 -10.48 -18.03
CA GLY A 274 -24.30 -10.94 -19.41
C GLY A 274 -24.62 -12.43 -19.53
N PRO A 275 -25.02 -12.90 -20.73
CA PRO A 275 -25.14 -14.33 -21.02
C PRO A 275 -23.85 -15.09 -20.67
N ASP A 276 -24.00 -16.29 -20.11
CA ASP A 276 -22.92 -17.20 -19.74
C ASP A 276 -21.89 -16.68 -18.73
N PHE A 277 -22.22 -15.63 -17.98
CA PHE A 277 -21.35 -15.08 -16.92
C PHE A 277 -21.88 -15.30 -15.50
N GLY A 278 -22.95 -16.09 -15.33
CA GLY A 278 -23.55 -16.36 -14.02
C GLY A 278 -22.54 -16.73 -12.92
N PRO A 279 -21.64 -17.71 -13.15
CA PRO A 279 -20.64 -18.11 -12.17
C PRO A 279 -19.68 -17.00 -11.73
N TYR A 280 -19.41 -16.02 -12.59
CA TYR A 280 -18.54 -14.89 -12.28
C TYR A 280 -19.30 -13.67 -11.72
N GLY A 281 -20.46 -13.34 -12.31
CA GLY A 281 -21.26 -12.18 -11.93
C GLY A 281 -21.85 -12.31 -10.53
N LEU A 282 -22.32 -13.50 -10.15
CA LEU A 282 -22.90 -13.75 -8.82
C LEU A 282 -21.93 -13.47 -7.66
N PRO A 283 -20.72 -14.05 -7.62
CA PRO A 283 -19.77 -13.72 -6.55
C PRO A 283 -19.31 -12.27 -6.60
N LYS A 284 -19.18 -11.63 -7.78
CA LYS A 284 -18.89 -10.19 -7.85
C LYS A 284 -20.02 -9.30 -7.33
N ALA A 285 -21.29 -9.70 -7.49
CA ALA A 285 -22.43 -9.04 -6.85
C ALA A 285 -22.42 -9.21 -5.33
N ALA A 286 -22.06 -10.41 -4.84
CA ALA A 286 -21.84 -10.63 -3.41
C ALA A 286 -20.70 -9.76 -2.86
N THR A 287 -19.60 -9.60 -3.60
CA THR A 287 -18.47 -8.73 -3.24
C THR A 287 -18.86 -7.25 -3.15
N LEU A 288 -19.78 -6.76 -4.00
CA LEU A 288 -20.33 -5.40 -3.83
C LEU A 288 -21.09 -5.22 -2.52
N SER A 289 -21.84 -6.25 -2.09
CA SER A 289 -22.53 -6.23 -0.80
C SER A 289 -21.55 -6.32 0.36
N LEU A 290 -20.50 -7.15 0.21
CA LEU A 290 -19.42 -7.28 1.18
C LEU A 290 -18.71 -5.95 1.43
N MET A 291 -18.36 -5.23 0.36
CA MET A 291 -17.73 -3.91 0.45
C MET A 291 -18.59 -2.94 1.28
N ARG A 292 -19.90 -2.89 1.01
CA ARG A 292 -20.82 -2.05 1.80
C ARG A 292 -20.89 -2.48 3.26
N GLN A 293 -20.85 -3.78 3.54
CA GLN A 293 -20.86 -4.29 4.90
C GLN A 293 -19.63 -3.80 5.68
N TYR A 294 -18.44 -3.86 5.10
CA TYR A 294 -17.23 -3.31 5.73
C TYR A 294 -17.32 -1.80 5.96
N ALA A 295 -17.92 -1.04 5.03
CA ALA A 295 -18.14 0.40 5.22
C ALA A 295 -19.03 0.71 6.43
N VAL A 296 -20.05 -0.11 6.67
CA VAL A 296 -20.96 0.03 7.82
C VAL A 296 -20.29 -0.40 9.12
N ASP A 297 -19.60 -1.54 9.11
CA ASP A 297 -19.10 -2.18 10.33
C ASP A 297 -17.82 -1.54 10.90
N TYR A 298 -17.01 -0.88 10.06
CA TYR A 298 -15.70 -0.32 10.46
C TYR A 298 -15.53 1.17 10.15
N GLY A 299 -16.56 1.83 9.63
CA GLY A 299 -16.51 3.25 9.31
C GLY A 299 -16.27 4.15 10.53
N ASP A 300 -16.76 3.74 11.71
CA ASP A 300 -16.54 4.44 12.98
C ASP A 300 -15.08 4.38 13.47
N GLN A 301 -14.32 3.38 13.03
CA GLN A 301 -12.89 3.21 13.24
C GLN A 301 -12.03 3.92 12.18
N GLY A 302 -12.65 4.70 11.28
CA GLY A 302 -11.95 5.39 10.20
C GLY A 302 -11.49 4.47 9.07
N ILE A 303 -11.97 3.22 9.02
CA ILE A 303 -11.67 2.27 7.94
C ILE A 303 -12.76 2.40 6.88
N ARG A 304 -12.39 2.93 5.71
CA ARG A 304 -13.30 3.14 4.59
C ARG A 304 -13.35 1.89 3.71
N SER A 305 -14.45 1.73 2.98
CA SER A 305 -14.59 0.63 2.03
C SER A 305 -15.28 1.12 0.76
N ASN A 306 -14.66 0.95 -0.40
CA ASN A 306 -15.20 1.40 -1.69
C ASN A 306 -14.90 0.36 -2.78
N ALA A 307 -15.53 0.50 -3.95
CA ALA A 307 -15.27 -0.36 -5.10
C ALA A 307 -15.06 0.41 -6.40
N VAL A 308 -14.31 -0.18 -7.33
CA VAL A 308 -14.24 0.26 -8.72
C VAL A 308 -14.98 -0.75 -9.59
N ASN A 309 -15.88 -0.26 -10.43
CA ASN A 309 -16.67 -1.05 -11.36
C ASN A 309 -16.18 -0.79 -12.80
N ALA A 310 -15.31 -1.65 -13.30
CA ALA A 310 -14.77 -1.51 -14.65
C ALA A 310 -15.55 -2.34 -15.71
N ASP A 311 -15.51 -1.88 -16.96
CA ASP A 311 -15.98 -2.65 -18.13
C ASP A 311 -14.87 -2.78 -19.19
N ARG A 312 -14.85 -3.94 -19.86
CA ARG A 312 -13.99 -4.26 -21.01
C ARG A 312 -12.54 -3.78 -20.92
N ILE A 313 -11.81 -4.22 -19.89
CA ILE A 313 -10.36 -3.97 -19.79
C ILE A 313 -9.60 -5.16 -20.36
N ARG A 314 -8.72 -4.92 -21.34
CA ARG A 314 -7.82 -5.97 -21.84
C ARG A 314 -6.94 -6.48 -20.70
N SER A 315 -7.08 -7.77 -20.40
CA SER A 315 -6.50 -8.36 -19.20
C SER A 315 -6.50 -9.89 -19.31
N GLY A 316 -6.03 -10.58 -18.27
CA GLY A 316 -6.23 -12.03 -18.17
C GLY A 316 -7.70 -12.46 -18.14
N LEU A 317 -8.63 -11.55 -17.79
CA LEU A 317 -10.09 -11.81 -17.77
C LEU A 317 -10.76 -11.56 -19.13
N LEU A 318 -10.24 -10.63 -19.92
CA LEU A 318 -10.71 -10.33 -21.28
C LEU A 318 -9.51 -10.41 -22.23
N THR A 319 -9.25 -11.64 -22.69
CA THR A 319 -8.12 -11.95 -23.55
C THR A 319 -8.33 -11.47 -24.99
N GLY A 320 -7.25 -11.37 -25.76
CA GLY A 320 -7.33 -11.03 -27.20
C GLY A 320 -8.29 -11.93 -27.97
N ASP A 321 -8.23 -13.24 -27.73
CA ASP A 321 -9.13 -14.21 -28.38
C ASP A 321 -10.60 -13.97 -28.03
N MET A 322 -10.90 -13.61 -26.77
CA MET A 322 -12.26 -13.27 -26.35
C MET A 322 -12.73 -11.97 -27.01
N VAL A 323 -11.85 -10.97 -27.14
CA VAL A 323 -12.16 -9.71 -27.83
C VAL A 323 -12.47 -9.98 -29.31
N ALA A 324 -11.61 -10.75 -30.00
CA ALA A 324 -11.79 -11.13 -31.39
C ALA A 324 -13.09 -11.93 -31.64
N ALA A 325 -13.38 -12.90 -30.78
CA ALA A 325 -14.61 -13.69 -30.89
C ALA A 325 -15.88 -12.84 -30.69
N ARG A 326 -15.87 -11.96 -29.68
CA ARG A 326 -17.04 -11.12 -29.33
C ARG A 326 -17.27 -9.97 -30.30
N SER A 327 -16.20 -9.34 -30.80
CA SER A 327 -16.29 -8.32 -31.83
C SER A 327 -16.90 -8.89 -33.10
N LYS A 328 -16.41 -10.06 -33.55
CA LYS A 328 -16.96 -10.81 -34.70
C LYS A 328 -18.43 -11.18 -34.51
N ALA A 329 -18.80 -11.71 -33.34
CA ALA A 329 -20.20 -12.07 -33.04
C ALA A 329 -21.16 -10.86 -33.08
N ARG A 330 -20.63 -9.64 -32.90
CA ARG A 330 -21.39 -8.38 -32.96
C ARG A 330 -21.25 -7.65 -34.30
N GLY A 331 -20.51 -8.20 -35.27
CA GLY A 331 -20.24 -7.54 -36.54
C GLY A 331 -19.42 -6.26 -36.41
N LEU A 332 -18.57 -6.17 -35.39
CA LEU A 332 -17.74 -4.99 -35.09
C LEU A 332 -16.25 -5.30 -35.28
N THR A 333 -15.43 -4.27 -35.51
CA THR A 333 -13.98 -4.39 -35.32
C THR A 333 -13.65 -4.52 -33.83
N GLU A 334 -12.46 -5.01 -33.49
CA GLU A 334 -12.04 -5.03 -32.08
C GLU A 334 -12.00 -3.63 -31.47
N THR A 335 -11.52 -2.64 -32.22
CA THR A 335 -11.49 -1.23 -31.77
C THR A 335 -12.89 -0.72 -31.47
N ASP A 336 -13.85 -0.91 -32.39
CA ASP A 336 -15.23 -0.47 -32.18
C ASP A 336 -15.91 -1.24 -31.05
N TYR A 337 -15.55 -2.52 -30.87
CA TYR A 337 -16.05 -3.31 -29.74
C TYR A 337 -15.53 -2.79 -28.40
N MET A 338 -14.25 -2.45 -28.29
CA MET A 338 -13.65 -1.95 -27.06
C MET A 338 -14.07 -0.51 -26.75
N ALA A 339 -14.27 0.31 -27.78
CA ALA A 339 -14.79 1.67 -27.69
C ALA A 339 -16.33 1.74 -27.77
N GLY A 340 -17.04 0.61 -27.65
CA GLY A 340 -18.50 0.52 -27.76
C GLY A 340 -19.26 1.03 -26.54
N ASN A 341 -18.89 2.22 -26.04
CA ASN A 341 -19.46 2.95 -24.92
C ASN A 341 -19.82 4.40 -25.34
N LEU A 342 -20.44 5.18 -24.45
CA LEU A 342 -20.95 6.52 -24.80
C LEU A 342 -19.84 7.52 -25.14
N LEU A 343 -18.66 7.40 -24.52
CA LEU A 343 -17.51 8.25 -24.79
C LEU A 343 -16.74 7.84 -26.06
N ARG A 344 -17.02 6.66 -26.62
CA ARG A 344 -16.33 6.09 -27.79
C ARG A 344 -14.83 5.94 -27.58
N GLN A 345 -14.43 5.54 -26.38
CA GLN A 345 -13.02 5.36 -26.00
C GLN A 345 -12.81 3.99 -25.39
N GLU A 346 -11.69 3.34 -25.73
CA GLU A 346 -11.28 2.13 -25.01
C GLU A 346 -10.86 2.51 -23.58
N VAL A 347 -11.40 1.78 -22.60
CA VAL A 347 -11.01 1.94 -21.20
C VAL A 347 -9.82 1.03 -20.92
N ARG A 348 -8.79 1.59 -20.27
CA ARG A 348 -7.51 0.93 -20.02
C ARG A 348 -7.31 0.60 -18.54
N ALA A 349 -6.29 -0.20 -18.26
CA ALA A 349 -5.91 -0.55 -16.90
C ALA A 349 -5.53 0.69 -16.07
N GLU A 350 -4.91 1.67 -16.71
CA GLU A 350 -4.50 2.94 -16.07
C GLU A 350 -5.71 3.79 -15.64
N ASP A 351 -6.81 3.75 -16.40
CA ASP A 351 -8.05 4.46 -16.03
C ASP A 351 -8.67 3.85 -14.76
N VAL A 352 -8.62 2.52 -14.64
CA VAL A 352 -9.07 1.80 -13.45
C VAL A 352 -8.14 2.04 -12.26
N ALA A 353 -6.82 2.06 -12.50
CA ALA A 353 -5.83 2.39 -11.49
C ALA A 353 -6.03 3.80 -10.92
N GLN A 354 -6.31 4.79 -11.78
CA GLN A 354 -6.61 6.15 -11.36
C GLN A 354 -7.87 6.20 -10.48
N ALA A 355 -8.93 5.48 -10.84
CA ALA A 355 -10.14 5.41 -10.02
C ALA A 355 -9.90 4.81 -8.63
N PHE A 356 -9.04 3.79 -8.52
CA PHE A 356 -8.62 3.27 -7.21
C PHE A 356 -7.85 4.31 -6.41
N LEU A 357 -6.93 5.03 -7.05
CA LEU A 357 -6.16 6.09 -6.41
C LEU A 357 -7.04 7.24 -5.91
N ASP A 358 -8.02 7.67 -6.72
CA ASP A 358 -8.96 8.72 -6.35
C ASP A 358 -9.81 8.32 -5.14
N LEU A 359 -10.32 7.08 -5.11
CA LEU A 359 -11.05 6.55 -3.95
C LEU A 359 -10.16 6.37 -2.72
N ALA A 360 -8.88 5.99 -2.91
CA ALA A 360 -7.91 5.94 -1.82
C ALA A 360 -7.71 7.32 -1.18
N LYS A 361 -7.62 8.38 -1.98
CA LYS A 361 -7.43 9.76 -1.52
C LYS A 361 -8.71 10.44 -1.02
N SER A 362 -9.88 9.86 -1.28
CA SER A 362 -11.18 10.43 -0.89
C SER A 362 -11.53 10.13 0.58
N GLU A 363 -10.88 10.82 1.52
CA GLU A 363 -11.00 10.58 2.97
C GLU A 363 -12.43 10.68 3.55
N ARG A 364 -13.34 11.38 2.87
CA ARG A 364 -14.76 11.52 3.30
C ARG A 364 -15.72 10.62 2.52
N THR A 365 -15.19 9.63 1.80
CA THR A 365 -15.97 8.72 0.94
C THR A 365 -15.81 7.27 1.39
N THR A 366 -16.94 6.64 1.75
CA THR A 366 -17.06 5.20 2.06
C THR A 366 -18.39 4.67 1.51
N GLY A 367 -18.46 3.37 1.20
CA GLY A 367 -19.59 2.71 0.56
C GLY A 367 -19.79 3.09 -0.92
N ALA A 368 -18.85 3.81 -1.53
CA ALA A 368 -18.96 4.29 -2.90
C ALA A 368 -18.54 3.23 -3.91
N ILE A 369 -19.12 3.32 -5.10
CA ILE A 369 -18.72 2.53 -6.26
C ILE A 369 -18.44 3.51 -7.40
N LEU A 370 -17.19 3.56 -7.86
CA LEU A 370 -16.79 4.38 -8.99
C LEU A 370 -16.77 3.54 -10.27
N THR A 371 -17.60 3.89 -11.24
CA THR A 371 -17.70 3.17 -12.51
C THR A 371 -16.73 3.74 -13.55
N VAL A 372 -15.95 2.87 -14.18
CA VAL A 372 -14.94 3.19 -15.21
C VAL A 372 -15.22 2.34 -16.44
N ASP A 373 -16.14 2.80 -17.29
CA ASP A 373 -16.67 2.01 -18.42
C ASP A 373 -16.95 2.83 -19.70
N GLY A 374 -16.56 4.11 -19.71
CA GLY A 374 -16.83 5.04 -20.81
C GLY A 374 -18.33 5.34 -21.01
N GLY A 375 -19.17 5.11 -20.00
CA GLY A 375 -20.61 5.38 -20.02
C GLY A 375 -21.45 4.21 -20.52
N ASN A 376 -21.15 2.97 -20.11
CA ASN A 376 -21.99 1.84 -20.46
C ASN A 376 -23.29 1.86 -19.63
N ILE A 377 -24.32 2.51 -20.16
CA ILE A 377 -25.59 2.81 -19.48
C ILE A 377 -26.27 1.59 -18.85
N ALA A 378 -26.09 0.41 -19.44
CA ALA A 378 -26.71 -0.80 -18.93
C ALA A 378 -26.07 -1.24 -17.61
N ALA A 379 -24.83 -0.83 -17.33
CA ALA A 379 -24.09 -1.06 -16.08
C ALA A 379 -24.11 0.14 -15.12
N ALA A 380 -24.89 1.19 -15.44
CA ALA A 380 -25.03 2.35 -14.55
C ALA A 380 -25.70 1.94 -13.24
N LEU A 381 -25.07 2.30 -12.13
CA LEU A 381 -25.60 2.07 -10.79
C LEU A 381 -26.77 3.03 -10.56
N ARG A 382 -27.89 2.51 -10.06
CA ARG A 382 -29.11 3.26 -9.76
C ARG A 382 -29.46 3.17 -8.29
#